data_AF-A0A7R9GWK6-F1
#
_entry.id   AF-A0A7R9GWK6-F1
#
_cell.length_a   1.000
_cell.length_b   1.000
_cell.length_c   1.000
_cell.angle_alpha   90.00
_cell.angle_beta   90.00
_cell.angle_gamma   90.00
#
_symmetry.space_group_name_H-M   'P 1'
#
loop_
_entity.id
_entity.type
_entity.pdbx_description
1 polymer ?
#
loop_
_entity_poly.entity_id
_entity_poly.type
_entity_poly.pdbx_seq_one_letter_code
_entity_poly.pdbx_strand_id
1 'polypeptide(L)'
;MSFFGNAFTLRHPSENGVGAPALGPAPGTEGILRYSQICKSQLEDDDWTIDWDDEAEVPFASRGSLWVAYDDPESIAEKVGYLP
;
A
#
# COMPACT_ATOMS: atom_id res chain seq x y z
N MET A 1 12.31 -7.48 -1.31
CA MET A 1 12.02 -6.13 -1.83
C MET A 1 11.23 -6.26 -3.10
N SER A 2 10.04 -5.66 -3.16
CA SER A 2 9.21 -5.65 -4.34
C SER A 2 8.99 -4.22 -4.80
N PHE A 3 9.26 -3.90 -6.07
CA PHE A 3 8.87 -2.62 -6.68
C PHE A 3 7.37 -2.58 -7.07
N PHE A 4 6.59 -3.47 -6.48
CA PHE A 4 5.16 -3.62 -6.68
C PHE A 4 4.46 -3.70 -5.32
N GLY A 5 3.32 -3.02 -5.22
CA GLY A 5 2.39 -3.12 -4.10
C GLY A 5 1.19 -4.00 -4.42
N ASN A 6 0.64 -4.64 -3.39
CA ASN A 6 -0.59 -5.41 -3.48
C ASN A 6 -1.78 -4.49 -3.20
N ALA A 7 -2.75 -4.46 -4.12
CA ALA A 7 -3.90 -3.58 -4.08
C ALA A 7 -5.20 -4.36 -3.86
N PHE A 8 -6.03 -3.86 -2.95
CA PHE A 8 -7.29 -4.45 -2.54
C PHE A 8 -8.43 -3.43 -2.60
N THR A 9 -9.65 -3.94 -2.73
CA THR A 9 -10.88 -3.14 -2.58
C THR A 9 -11.44 -3.38 -1.18
N LEU A 10 -11.41 -2.36 -0.31
CA LEU A 10 -12.03 -2.40 1.01
C LEU A 10 -13.54 -2.53 0.90
N ARG A 11 -14.13 -3.30 1.82
CA ARG A 11 -15.58 -3.40 1.98
C ARG A 11 -16.16 -2.10 2.55
N HIS A 12 -15.44 -1.48 3.49
CA HIS A 12 -15.81 -0.23 4.13
C HIS A 12 -14.62 0.73 4.09
N PRO A 13 -14.69 1.85 3.36
CA PRO A 13 -13.60 2.84 3.29
C PRO A 13 -13.14 3.40 4.63
N SER A 14 -14.04 3.44 5.62
CA SER A 14 -13.74 3.87 6.98
C SER A 14 -12.93 2.85 7.79
N GLU A 15 -12.84 1.61 7.32
CA GLU A 15 -12.01 0.55 7.89
C GLU A 15 -10.85 0.32 6.93
N ASN A 16 -9.76 1.08 7.10
CA ASN A 16 -8.62 1.11 6.17
C ASN A 16 -7.29 0.70 6.82
N GLY A 17 -7.33 0.19 8.05
CA GLY A 17 -6.15 -0.37 8.72
C GLY A 17 -5.76 -1.76 8.21
N VAL A 18 -4.63 -2.25 8.70
CA VAL A 18 -4.17 -3.61 8.43
C VAL A 18 -5.21 -4.63 8.90
N GLY A 19 -5.51 -5.62 8.05
CA GLY A 19 -6.52 -6.64 8.33
C GLY A 19 -7.97 -6.20 8.10
N ALA A 20 -8.20 -4.99 7.57
CA ALA A 20 -9.54 -4.53 7.23
C ALA A 20 -10.26 -5.46 6.23
N PRO A 21 -11.59 -5.64 6.35
CA PRO A 21 -12.35 -6.48 5.42
C PRO A 21 -12.26 -5.98 3.98
N ALA A 22 -11.79 -6.84 3.07
CA ALA A 22 -11.71 -6.56 1.65
C ALA A 22 -12.69 -7.41 0.82
N LEU A 23 -13.19 -6.83 -0.28
CA LEU A 23 -13.96 -7.52 -1.31
C LEU A 23 -13.08 -8.36 -2.25
N GLY A 24 -11.77 -8.13 -2.23
CA GLY A 24 -10.78 -8.84 -3.04
C GLY A 24 -9.77 -7.90 -3.68
N PRO A 25 -9.01 -8.41 -4.66
CA PRO A 25 -8.04 -7.62 -5.43
C PRO A 25 -8.67 -6.37 -6.06
N ALA A 26 -7.91 -5.27 -6.12
CA ALA A 26 -8.38 -4.04 -6.75
C ALA A 26 -8.63 -4.26 -8.26
N PRO A 27 -9.82 -3.94 -8.79
CA PRO A 27 -10.15 -4.14 -10.19
C PRO A 27 -9.26 -3.29 -11.11
N GLY A 28 -8.97 -3.79 -12.31
CA GLY A 28 -8.14 -3.09 -13.30
C GLY A 28 -6.63 -3.08 -13.03
N THR A 29 -6.20 -3.65 -11.91
CA THR A 29 -4.77 -3.77 -11.53
C THR A 29 -4.34 -5.22 -11.33
N GLU A 30 -5.27 -6.18 -11.45
CA GLU A 30 -5.06 -7.58 -11.04
C GLU A 30 -4.56 -7.71 -9.59
N GLY A 31 -4.85 -6.71 -8.75
CA GLY A 31 -4.35 -6.61 -7.39
C GLY A 31 -2.90 -6.18 -7.26
N ILE A 32 -2.26 -5.68 -8.32
CA ILE A 32 -0.84 -5.30 -8.32
C ILE A 32 -0.67 -3.89 -8.90
N LEU A 33 0.00 -3.02 -8.16
CA LEU A 33 0.39 -1.68 -8.60
C LEU A 33 1.91 -1.55 -8.59
N ARG A 34 2.50 -0.94 -9.63
CA ARG A 34 3.92 -0.58 -9.59
C ARG A 34 4.14 0.57 -8.63
N TYR A 35 5.27 0.59 -7.93
CA TYR A 35 5.66 1.70 -7.04
C TYR A 35 5.59 3.06 -7.75
N SER A 36 6.04 3.14 -9.02
CA SER A 36 5.94 4.37 -9.82
C SER A 36 4.50 4.83 -10.09
N GLN A 37 3.54 3.91 -10.18
CA GLN A 37 2.12 4.26 -10.31
C GLN A 37 1.55 4.75 -8.99
N ILE A 38 1.96 4.12 -7.88
CA ILE A 38 1.57 4.52 -6.52
C ILE A 38 2.06 5.96 -6.26
N CYS A 39 3.36 6.22 -6.39
CA CYS A 39 3.93 7.56 -6.21
C CYS A 39 3.24 8.59 -7.11
N LYS A 40 3.06 8.27 -8.39
CA LYS A 40 2.40 9.20 -9.31
C LYS A 40 0.98 9.52 -8.84
N SER A 41 0.21 8.51 -8.43
CA SER A 41 -1.16 8.72 -7.96
C SER A 41 -1.25 9.48 -6.65
N GLN A 42 -0.27 9.34 -5.76
CA GLN A 42 -0.17 10.10 -4.50
C GLN A 42 0.26 11.55 -4.72
N LEU A 43 1.00 11.84 -5.80
CA LEU A 43 1.39 13.19 -6.18
C LEU A 43 0.28 13.94 -6.93
N GLU A 44 -0.58 13.22 -7.66
CA GLU A 44 -1.68 13.78 -8.44
C GLU A 44 -2.98 13.96 -7.63
N ASP A 45 -3.07 13.34 -6.45
CA ASP A 45 -4.29 13.26 -5.63
C ASP A 45 -3.96 13.35 -4.14
N ASP A 46 -4.54 14.33 -3.44
CA ASP A 46 -4.32 14.57 -2.02
C ASP A 46 -5.23 13.71 -1.11
N ASP A 47 -6.17 12.94 -1.68
CA ASP A 47 -7.11 12.10 -0.90
C ASP A 47 -6.47 10.80 -0.36
N TRP A 48 -5.18 10.58 -0.62
CA TRP A 48 -4.46 9.43 -0.09
C TRP A 48 -4.15 9.60 1.40
N THR A 49 -4.58 8.61 2.19
CA THR A 49 -4.13 8.44 3.56
C THR A 49 -3.01 7.39 3.57
N ILE A 50 -1.83 7.77 4.05
CA ILE A 50 -0.66 6.90 4.14
C ILE A 50 -0.39 6.64 5.62
N ASP A 51 -0.27 5.37 5.99
CA ASP A 51 0.02 4.92 7.34
C ASP A 51 1.14 3.87 7.30
N TRP A 52 1.75 3.62 8.46
CA TRP A 52 2.84 2.68 8.63
C TRP A 52 2.40 1.48 9.45
N ASP A 53 2.77 0.28 9.00
CA ASP A 53 2.62 -0.95 9.78
C ASP A 53 3.92 -1.18 10.58
N ASP A 54 3.87 -0.92 11.88
CA ASP A 54 5.01 -1.09 12.79
C ASP A 54 5.45 -2.56 12.95
N GLU A 55 4.57 -3.54 12.71
CA GLU A 55 4.92 -4.96 12.85
C GLU A 55 5.61 -5.48 11.59
N ALA A 56 5.13 -5.06 10.42
CA ALA A 56 5.68 -5.48 9.13
C ALA A 56 6.78 -4.54 8.59
N GLU A 57 6.98 -3.39 9.23
CA GLU A 57 7.92 -2.32 8.85
C GLU A 57 7.74 -1.91 7.38
N VAL A 58 6.48 -1.67 6.99
CA VAL A 58 6.12 -1.27 5.63
C VAL A 58 5.01 -0.21 5.62
N PRO A 59 4.97 0.64 4.59
CA PRO A 59 3.85 1.54 4.38
C PRO A 59 2.64 0.82 3.77
N PHE A 60 1.47 1.33 4.10
CA PHE A 60 0.25 1.10 3.36
C PHE A 60 -0.47 2.42 3.12
N ALA A 61 -1.27 2.48 2.05
CA ALA A 61 -2.01 3.67 1.71
C ALA A 61 -3.43 3.32 1.28
N SER A 62 -4.37 4.21 1.56
CA SER A 62 -5.76 4.06 1.17
C SER A 62 -6.31 5.34 0.54
N ARG A 63 -7.20 5.17 -0.44
CA ARG A 63 -7.97 6.24 -1.07
C ARG A 63 -9.36 5.73 -1.40
N GLY A 64 -10.37 6.19 -0.68
CA GLY A 64 -11.71 5.62 -0.75
C GLY A 64 -11.70 4.12 -0.44
N SER A 65 -12.21 3.29 -1.34
CA SER A 65 -12.15 1.82 -1.19
C SER A 65 -10.84 1.21 -1.68
N LEU A 66 -9.94 1.94 -2.33
CA LEU A 66 -8.66 1.39 -2.77
C LEU A 66 -7.70 1.37 -1.59
N TRP A 67 -7.08 0.21 -1.35
CA TRP A 67 -6.05 0.04 -0.34
C TRP A 67 -4.84 -0.64 -0.97
N VAL A 68 -3.63 -0.19 -0.66
CA VAL A 68 -2.38 -0.73 -1.21
C VAL A 68 -1.32 -0.86 -0.14
N ALA A 69 -0.73 -2.04 -0.01
CA ALA A 69 0.50 -2.26 0.75
C ALA A 69 1.68 -2.34 -0.21
N TYR A 70 2.77 -1.63 0.09
CA TYR A 70 3.93 -1.54 -0.80
C TYR A 70 5.24 -1.39 -0.02
N ASP A 71 6.37 -1.44 -0.73
CA ASP A 71 7.68 -1.08 -0.18
C ASP A 71 8.04 0.35 -0.62
N ASP A 72 8.60 1.14 0.27
CA ASP A 72 9.16 2.47 0.00
C ASP A 72 10.65 2.53 0.40
N PRO A 73 11.34 3.68 0.23
CA PRO A 73 12.75 3.78 0.57
C PRO A 73 13.06 3.48 2.05
N GLU A 74 12.14 3.79 2.96
CA GLU A 74 12.29 3.54 4.40
C GLU A 74 12.19 2.04 4.68
N SER A 75 11.14 1.37 4.19
CA SER A 75 10.98 -0.08 4.36
C SER A 75 12.11 -0.88 3.68
N ILE A 76 12.61 -0.39 2.55
CA ILE A 76 13.76 -0.97 1.86
C ILE A 76 15.03 -0.82 2.71
N ALA A 77 15.26 0.34 3.31
CA ALA A 77 16.42 0.58 4.15
C ALA A 77 16.43 -0.36 5.36
N GLU A 78 15.29 -0.51 6.04
CA GLU A 78 15.15 -1.45 7.18
C GLU A 78 15.42 -2.90 6.73
N LYS A 79 14.82 -3.33 5.62
CA LYS A 79 15.03 -4.69 5.08
C LYS A 79 16.46 -4.96 4.63
N VAL A 80 17.15 -3.97 4.09
CA VAL A 80 18.57 -4.09 3.71
C VAL A 80 19.45 -4.12 4.96
N GLY A 81 19.16 -3.29 5.97
CA GLY A 81 19.87 -3.26 7.24
C GLY A 81 19.77 -4.57 8.03
N TYR A 82 18.70 -5.34 7.81
CA TYR A 82 18.52 -6.67 8.39
C TYR A 82 19.41 -7.76 7.75
N LEU A 83 19.98 -7.54 6.56
CA LEU A 83 20.86 -8.53 5.93
C LEU A 83 22.25 -8.53 6.62
N PRO A 84 22.70 -9.65 7.19
CA PRO A 84 23.97 -9.76 7.89
C PRO A 84 25.19 -9.68 6.96
#